data_AF-M0ANI1-F1
#
_entry.id   AF-M0ANI1-F1
#
_cell.length_a   1.000
_cell.length_b   1.000
_cell.length_c   1.000
_cell.angle_alpha   90.00
_cell.angle_beta   90.00
_cell.angle_gamma   90.00
#
_symmetry.space_group_name_H-M   'P 1'
#
loop_
_entity.id
_entity.type
_entity.pdbx_description
1 polymer ?
#
loop_
_entity_poly.entity_id
_entity_poly.type
_entity_poly.pdbx_seq_one_letter_code
_entity_poly.pdbx_strand_id
1 'polypeptide(L)' 'MRHPQDDLLIVYALVQLAHDNKTTQREEEALNLAADIAHQHGLTVTDAIAQIELKP' A
#
# COMPACT_ATOMS: atom_id res chain seq x y z
N MET A 1 -9.16 -14.55 -8.19
CA MET A 1 -7.81 -14.02 -8.48
C MET A 1 -7.95 -12.51 -8.56
N ARG A 2 -7.40 -11.75 -7.60
CA ARG A 2 -7.28 -10.30 -7.74
C ARG A 2 -6.18 -10.02 -8.77
N HIS A 3 -6.37 -9.00 -9.59
CA HIS A 3 -5.33 -8.64 -10.53
C HIS A 3 -4.19 -7.97 -9.74
N PRO A 4 -2.90 -8.20 -10.06
CA PRO A 4 -1.78 -7.58 -9.33
C PRO A 4 -1.88 -6.05 -9.25
N GLN A 5 -2.52 -5.40 -10.23
CA GLN A 5 -2.77 -3.95 -10.19
C GLN A 5 -3.81 -3.53 -9.15
N ASP A 6 -4.81 -4.38 -8.86
CA ASP A 6 -5.81 -4.08 -7.83
C ASP A 6 -5.13 -4.05 -6.44
N ASP A 7 -4.19 -4.98 -6.21
CA ASP A 7 -3.44 -5.04 -4.97
C ASP A 7 -2.50 -3.84 -4.81
N LEU A 8 -1.89 -3.34 -5.90
CA LEU A 8 -1.14 -2.08 -5.87
C LEU A 8 -2.03 -0.90 -5.46
N LEU A 9 -3.24 -0.78 -6.03
CA LEU A 9 -4.18 0.27 -5.65
C LEU A 9 -4.59 0.18 -4.17
N ILE A 10 -4.72 -1.04 -3.62
CA ILE A 10 -4.98 -1.25 -2.20
C ILE A 10 -3.81 -0.75 -1.34
N VAL A 11 -2.56 -1.06 -1.72
CA VAL A 11 -1.36 -0.56 -1.02
C VAL A 11 -1.37 0.97 -0.98
N TYR A 12 -1.66 1.63 -2.10
CA TYR A 12 -1.74 3.08 -2.16
C TYR A 12 -2.84 3.65 -1.26
N ALA A 13 -4.03 3.06 -1.29
CA ALA A 13 -5.14 3.49 -0.44
C ALA A 13 -4.83 3.33 1.07
N LEU A 14 -4.12 2.27 1.46
CA LEU A 14 -3.71 2.04 2.84
C LEU A 14 -2.66 3.05 3.30
N VAL A 15 -1.74 3.45 2.42
CA VAL A 15 -0.75 4.50 2.71
C VAL A 15 -1.44 5.85 2.90
N GLN A 16 -2.45 6.17 2.08
CA GLN A 16 -3.26 7.38 2.27
C GLN A 16 -4.05 7.32 3.58
N LEU A 17 -4.67 6.17 3.90
CA LEU A 17 -5.38 5.98 5.17
C LEU A 17 -4.45 6.17 6.38
N ALA A 18 -3.22 5.64 6.31
CA ALA A 18 -2.21 5.81 7.35
C ALA A 18 -1.85 7.29 7.53
N HIS A 19 -1.65 8.01 6.42
CA HIS A 19 -1.36 9.44 6.44
C HIS A 19 -2.50 10.27 7.07
N ASP A 20 -3.75 9.87 6.84
CA ASP A 20 -4.93 10.55 7.41
C ASP A 20 -5.16 10.21 8.89
N ASN A 21 -4.60 9.10 9.39
CA ASN A 21 -4.77 8.61 10.76
C ASN A 21 -3.47 8.67 11.58
N LYS A 22 -2.56 9.61 11.26
CA LYS A 22 -1.27 9.77 11.95
C LYS A 22 -1.37 9.71 13.46
N THR A 23 -0.39 9.09 14.10
CA THR A 23 -0.25 8.91 15.56
C THR A 23 -1.32 8.04 16.22
N THR A 24 -2.08 7.28 15.41
CA THR A 24 -3.08 6.34 15.91
C THR A 24 -2.68 4.90 15.60
N GLN A 25 -3.25 3.95 16.32
CA GLN A 25 -3.11 2.53 16.01
C GLN A 25 -3.52 2.18 14.57
N ARG A 26 -4.44 2.95 13.97
CA ARG A 26 -4.86 2.75 12.57
C ARG A 26 -3.78 3.07 11.56
N GLU A 27 -2.87 3.99 11.87
CA GLU A 27 -1.70 4.25 11.02
C GLU A 27 -0.83 3.00 10.92
N GLU A 28 -0.46 2.44 12.07
CA GLU A 28 0.38 1.25 12.15
C GLU A 28 -0.28 0.03 11.50
N GLU A 29 -1.57 -0.20 11.75
CA GLU A 29 -2.35 -1.28 11.11
C GLU A 29 -2.41 -1.12 9.59
N ALA A 30 -2.64 0.10 9.09
CA ALA A 30 -2.71 0.36 7.67
C ALA A 30 -1.34 0.19 6.97
N LEU A 31 -0.26 0.64 7.61
CA LEU A 31 1.11 0.47 7.07
C LEU A 31 1.54 -1.00 7.08
N ASN A 32 1.23 -1.75 8.14
CA ASN A 32 1.53 -3.18 8.22
C ASN A 32 0.77 -3.96 7.13
N LEU A 33 -0.51 -3.67 6.93
CA LEU A 33 -1.29 -4.30 5.88
C LEU A 33 -0.78 -3.92 4.47
N ALA A 34 -0.38 -2.67 4.26
CA ALA A 34 0.24 -2.25 3.01
C ALA A 34 1.55 -3.00 2.73
N ALA A 35 2.37 -3.22 3.76
CA ALA A 35 3.61 -3.96 3.67
C ALA A 35 3.39 -5.44 3.34
N ASP A 36 2.42 -6.10 3.98
CA ASP A 36 2.09 -7.49 3.72
C ASP A 36 1.63 -7.70 2.26
N ILE A 37 0.78 -6.82 1.76
CA ILE A 37 0.28 -6.89 0.38
C ILE A 37 1.42 -6.62 -0.61
N ALA A 38 2.25 -5.60 -0.38
CA ALA A 38 3.40 -5.34 -1.25
C ALA A 38 4.37 -6.52 -1.29
N HIS A 39 4.62 -7.16 -0.13
CA HIS A 39 5.51 -8.30 -0.01
C HIS A 39 5.01 -9.53 -0.78
N GLN A 40 3.69 -9.75 -0.87
CA GLN A 40 3.10 -10.82 -1.69
C GLN A 40 3.43 -10.68 -3.18
N HIS A 41 3.73 -9.46 -3.63
CA HIS A 41 4.15 -9.17 -5.00
C HIS A 41 5.68 -9.02 -5.14
N GLY A 42 6.44 -9.29 -4.08
CA GLY A 42 7.90 -9.15 -4.06
C GLY A 42 8.38 -7.69 -4.07
N LEU A 43 7.55 -6.78 -3.59
CA LEU A 43 7.79 -5.33 -3.60
C LEU A 43 7.86 -4.78 -2.18
N THR A 44 8.53 -3.63 -2.01
CA THR A 44 8.32 -2.77 -0.84
C THR A 44 7.09 -1.88 -1.05
N VAL A 45 6.57 -1.28 0.03
CA VAL A 45 5.48 -0.29 -0.07
C VAL A 45 5.89 0.87 -0.99
N THR A 46 7.13 1.33 -0.90
CA THR A 46 7.66 2.39 -1.76
C THR A 46 7.69 1.98 -3.23
N ASP A 47 8.12 0.75 -3.53
CA ASP A 47 8.13 0.23 -4.92
C ASP A 47 6.71 0.11 -5.48
N ALA A 48 5.76 -0.32 -4.65
CA ALA A 48 4.36 -0.45 -5.03
C ALA A 48 3.73 0.92 -5.35
N ILE A 49 4.02 1.96 -4.55
CA ILE A 49 3.57 3.33 -4.82
C ILE A 49 4.21 3.86 -6.10
N ALA A 50 5.52 3.68 -6.28
CA ALA A 50 6.23 4.17 -7.46
C ALA A 50 5.67 3.57 -8.77
N GLN A 51 5.23 2.30 -8.76
CA GLN A 51 4.60 1.67 -9.92
C GLN A 51 3.25 2.28 -10.32
N ILE A 52 2.54 2.90 -9.38
CA ILE A 52 1.28 3.60 -9.64
C ILE A 52 1.56 4.98 -10.20
N GLU A 53 2.49 5.72 -9.59
CA GLU A 53 2.83 7.09 -10.02
C GLU A 53 3.52 7.12 -11.39
N LEU A 54 4.20 6.04 -11.79
CA LEU A 54 4.87 5.90 -13.09
C LEU A 54 3.95 5.43 -14.23
N LYS A 55 2.71 5.04 -13.95
CA LYS A 55 1.72 4.68 -14.98
C LYS A 55 0.63 5.76 -15.05
N PRO A 56 0.65 6.64 -16.09
CA PRO A 56 -0.41 7.62 -16.31
C PRO A 56 -1.75 6.98 -16.67
#